data_AF-A0A1G3CLU8-F1
#
_entry.id   AF-A0A1G3CLU8-F1
#
_cell.length_a   1.000
_cell.length_b   1.000
_cell.length_c   1.000
_cell.angle_alpha   90.00
_cell.angle_beta   90.00
_cell.angle_gamma   90.00
#
_symmetry.space_group_name_H-M   'P 1'
#
loop_
_entity.id
_entity.type
_entity.pdbx_description
1 polymer ?
#
loop_
_entity_poly.entity_id
_entity_poly.type
_entity_poly.pdbx_seq_one_letter_code
_entity_poly.pdbx_strand_id
1 'polypeptide(L)' 'MSIKSVVVSILCIIIAGCASLPFVEDEQTKRQMIDIYDNKGNVKEHVIIRDDRITIYDKDWKTKGYGKVQKAK' A
#
# COMPACT_ATOMS: atom_id res chain seq x y z
N MET A 1 -3.53 49.05 7.63
CA MET A 1 -4.29 48.00 6.93
C MET A 1 -3.35 47.32 5.96
N SER A 2 -2.98 46.05 6.02
CA SER A 2 -3.02 45.04 7.06
C SER A 2 -2.02 44.00 6.55
N ILE A 3 -0.72 44.14 6.86
CA ILE A 3 0.28 43.09 6.54
C ILE A 3 -0.17 41.76 7.16
N LYS A 4 -0.88 41.85 8.29
CA LYS A 4 -1.63 40.74 8.92
C LYS A 4 -2.62 40.06 7.95
N SER A 5 -3.25 40.79 7.03
CA SER A 5 -4.22 40.25 6.07
C SER A 5 -3.58 39.42 4.97
N VAL A 6 -2.39 39.79 4.49
CA VAL A 6 -1.70 39.02 3.44
C VAL A 6 -1.20 37.69 3.99
N VAL A 7 -0.70 37.70 5.23
CA VAL A 7 -0.26 36.48 5.94
C VAL A 7 -1.42 35.52 6.20
N VAL A 8 -2.59 36.05 6.58
CA VAL A 8 -3.81 35.24 6.76
C VAL A 8 -4.24 34.56 5.46
N SER A 9 -4.17 35.25 4.32
CA SER A 9 -4.53 34.65 3.02
C SER A 9 -3.59 33.51 2.61
N ILE A 10 -2.29 33.63 2.90
CA ILE A 10 -1.30 32.57 2.62
C ILE A 10 -1.55 31.35 3.52
N LEU A 11 -1.88 31.57 4.79
CA LEU A 11 -2.19 30.51 5.74
C LEU A 11 -3.42 29.69 5.31
N CYS A 12 -4.46 30.34 4.76
CA CYS A 12 -5.66 29.65 4.27
C CYS A 12 -5.39 28.73 3.07
N ILE A 13 -4.47 29.09 2.17
CA ILE A 13 -4.11 28.26 1.01
C ILE A 13 -3.37 26.99 1.47
N ILE A 14 -2.51 27.10 2.50
CA ILE A 14 -1.78 25.97 3.07
C ILE A 14 -2.75 24.99 3.76
N ILE A 15 -3.76 25.49 4.47
CA ILE A 15 -4.74 24.64 5.17
C ILE A 15 -5.71 23.95 4.19
N ALA A 16 -6.18 24.65 3.15
CA ALA A 16 -7.05 24.06 2.12
C ALA A 16 -6.31 23.02 1.24
N GLY A 17 -5.02 23.21 1.01
CA GLY A 17 -4.17 22.25 0.30
C GLY A 17 -3.86 20.95 1.06
N CYS A 18 -3.91 20.97 2.40
CA CYS A 18 -3.65 19.78 3.23
C CYS A 18 -4.88 18.88 3.45
N ALA A 19 -6.10 19.37 3.22
CA ALA A 19 -7.32 18.58 3.39
C ALA A 19 -7.73 17.77 2.13
N SER A 20 -6.98 17.91 1.04
CA SER A 20 -7.34 17.39 -0.29
C SER A 20 -6.49 16.20 -0.74
N LEU A 21 -5.96 15.41 0.20
CA LEU A 21 -5.72 14.02 -0.14
C LEU A 21 -7.05 13.32 0.10
N PRO A 22 -7.74 12.82 -0.94
CA PRO A 22 -8.75 11.82 -0.68
C PRO A 22 -8.05 10.77 0.18
N PHE A 23 -8.70 10.38 1.28
CA PHE A 23 -8.45 9.06 1.84
C PHE A 23 -8.64 8.11 0.66
N VAL A 24 -7.56 7.84 -0.06
CA VAL A 24 -7.43 6.62 -0.84
C VAL A 24 -7.45 5.60 0.28
N GLU A 25 -8.65 5.10 0.60
CA GLU A 25 -8.77 3.79 1.21
C GLU A 25 -7.82 2.93 0.42
N ASP A 26 -6.68 2.61 1.04
CA ASP A 26 -5.63 1.83 0.44
C ASP A 26 -6.29 0.55 -0.06
N GLU A 27 -6.56 0.47 -1.37
CA GLU A 27 -6.88 -0.79 -2.03
C GLU A 27 -5.70 -1.77 -1.87
N GLN A 28 -4.51 -1.26 -1.51
CA GLN A 28 -3.38 -2.07 -1.03
C GLN A 28 -3.69 -2.88 0.24
N THR A 29 -4.72 -2.52 1.01
CA THR A 29 -5.17 -3.31 2.16
C THR A 29 -5.87 -4.60 1.74
N LYS A 30 -6.36 -4.72 0.48
CA LYS A 30 -7.12 -5.91 0.04
C LYS A 30 -6.30 -6.99 -0.65
N ARG A 31 -5.10 -6.67 -1.17
CA ARG A 31 -4.26 -7.66 -1.84
C ARG A 31 -2.80 -7.22 -1.81
N GLN A 32 -2.05 -7.71 -0.83
CA GLN A 32 -0.60 -7.55 -0.83
C GLN A 32 0.01 -8.64 -1.71
N MET A 33 0.73 -8.24 -2.75
CA MET A 33 1.50 -9.13 -3.60
C MET A 33 2.98 -8.96 -3.31
N ILE A 34 3.67 -10.07 -3.07
CA ILE A 34 5.09 -10.12 -2.76
C ILE A 34 5.76 -11.06 -3.76
N ASP A 35 6.76 -10.57 -4.47
CA ASP A 35 7.60 -11.40 -5.34
C ASP A 35 8.79 -11.95 -4.57
N ILE A 36 9.00 -13.28 -4.66
CA ILE A 36 10.15 -13.96 -4.11
C ILE A 36 11.16 -14.19 -5.23
N TYR A 37 12.37 -13.67 -5.06
CA TYR A 37 13.44 -13.76 -6.05
C TYR A 37 14.44 -14.87 -5.71
N ASP A 38 15.07 -15.44 -6.72
CA ASP A 38 16.24 -16.32 -6.56
C ASP A 38 17.54 -15.52 -6.32
N ASN A 39 18.65 -16.21 -6.07
CA ASN A 39 19.96 -15.58 -5.83
C ASN A 39 20.51 -14.83 -7.06
N LYS A 40 19.87 -14.94 -8.22
CA LYS A 40 20.23 -14.23 -9.47
C LYS A 40 19.29 -13.06 -9.75
N GLY A 41 18.30 -12.81 -8.89
CA GLY A 41 17.32 -11.74 -9.05
C GLY A 41 16.14 -12.09 -9.97
N ASN A 42 15.95 -13.35 -10.35
CA ASN A 42 14.77 -13.76 -11.12
C ASN A 42 13.60 -14.06 -10.19
N VAL A 43 12.38 -13.70 -10.61
CA VAL A 43 11.18 -14.07 -9.86
C VAL A 43 11.03 -15.59 -9.87
N LYS A 44 10.94 -16.16 -8.66
CA LYS A 44 10.78 -17.59 -8.42
C LYS A 44 9.33 -17.92 -8.07
N GLU A 45 8.71 -17.10 -7.21
CA GLU A 45 7.36 -17.33 -6.69
C GLU A 45 6.64 -16.00 -6.47
N HIS A 46 5.31 -16.02 -6.62
CA HIS A 46 4.43 -14.91 -6.26
C HIS A 46 3.63 -15.29 -5.04
N VAL A 47 3.63 -14.43 -4.02
CA VAL A 47 2.84 -14.62 -2.81
C VAL A 47 1.75 -13.56 -2.76
N ILE A 48 0.50 -13.99 -2.66
CA ILE A 48 -0.65 -13.11 -2.49
C ILE A 48 -1.21 -13.29 -1.09
N ILE A 49 -1.27 -12.20 -0.33
CA ILE A 49 -1.91 -12.14 0.98
C ILE A 49 -3.23 -11.40 0.86
N ARG A 50 -4.32 -12.08 1.23
CA ARG A 50 -5.68 -11.54 1.21
C ARG A 50 -6.50 -12.19 2.32
N ASP A 51 -7.23 -11.38 3.09
CA ASP A 51 -8.19 -11.84 4.11
C ASP A 51 -7.57 -12.89 5.08
N ASP A 52 -6.37 -12.60 5.58
CA ASP A 52 -5.54 -13.48 6.43
C ASP A 52 -5.14 -14.83 5.80
N ARG A 53 -5.29 -14.98 4.48
CA ARG A 53 -4.85 -16.14 3.72
C ARG A 53 -3.67 -15.77 2.83
N ILE A 54 -2.77 -16.73 2.69
CA ILE A 54 -1.60 -16.64 1.82
C ILE A 54 -1.83 -17.66 0.70
N THR A 55 -1.67 -17.24 -0.55
CA THR A 55 -1.59 -18.16 -1.69
C THR A 55 -0.25 -17.99 -2.37
N ILE A 56 0.44 -19.09 -2.59
CA ILE A 56 1.77 -19.13 -3.21
C ILE A 56 1.61 -19.67 -4.62
N TYR A 57 2.15 -18.94 -5.59
CA TYR A 57 2.21 -19.32 -6.99
C TYR A 57 3.67 -19.47 -7.42
N ASP A 58 3.94 -20.33 -8.40
CA ASP A 58 5.21 -20.28 -9.12
C ASP A 58 5.23 -19.08 -10.09
N LYS A 59 6.38 -18.88 -10.74
CA LYS A 59 6.59 -17.85 -11.78
C LYS A 59 5.59 -17.89 -12.94
N ASP A 60 4.92 -19.02 -13.16
CA ASP A 60 3.97 -19.24 -14.26
C ASP A 60 2.51 -19.11 -13.76
N TRP A 61 2.33 -18.51 -12.56
CA TRP A 61 1.05 -18.32 -11.89
C TRP A 61 0.30 -19.61 -11.55
N LYS A 62 1.00 -20.73 -11.46
CA LYS A 62 0.43 -21.99 -11.00
C LYS A 62 0.51 -22.08 -9.49
N THR A 63 -0.62 -22.39 -8.86
CA THR A 63 -0.69 -22.51 -7.39
C THR A 63 0.24 -23.61 -6.89
N LYS A 64 1.16 -23.27 -5.99
CA LYS A 64 2.06 -24.20 -5.29
C LYS A 64 1.58 -24.54 -3.89
N GLY A 65 0.83 -23.64 -3.24
CA GLY A 65 0.37 -23.89 -1.89
C GLY A 65 -0.44 -22.75 -1.28
N TYR A 66 -0.90 -22.99 -0.06
CA TYR A 66 -1.72 -22.08 0.72
C TYR A 66 -1.19 -21.98 2.16
N GLY A 67 -1.40 -20.83 2.79
CA GLY A 67 -1.06 -20.57 4.18
C GLY A 67 -2.08 -19.65 4.86
N LYS A 68 -1.97 -19.50 6.17
CA LYS A 68 -2.78 -18.57 6.96
C LYS A 68 -1.86 -17.63 7.71
N VAL A 69 -2.18 -16.34 7.70
CA VAL A 69 -1.47 -15.34 8.48
C VAL A 69 -1.86 -15.53 9.94
N GLN A 70 -0.89 -15.80 10.81
CA GLN A 70 -1.09 -15.78 12.25
C GLN A 70 -0.82 -14.36 12.74
N LYS A 71 -1.88 -13.65 13.15
CA LYS A 71 -1.75 -12.34 13.78
C LYS A 71 -1.13 -12.53 15.17
N ALA A 72 -0.04 -11.83 15.45
CA ALA A 72 0.50 -11.74 16.80
C ALA A 72 -0.56 -11.10 17.71
N LYS A 73 -0.81 -11.71 18.88
CA LYS A 73 -1.78 -11.25 19.88
C LYS A 73 -1.15 -10.22 20.80
#